data_AF-A0A6N8AZI4-F1
#
_entry.id   AF-A0A6N8AZI4-F1
#
_cell.length_a   1.000
_cell.length_b   1.000
_cell.length_c   1.000
_cell.angle_alpha   90.00
_cell.angle_beta   90.00
_cell.angle_gamma   90.00
#
_symmetry.space_group_name_H-M   'P 1'
#
loop_
_entity.id
_entity.type
_entity.pdbx_description
1 polymer ?
#
loop_
_entity_poly.entity_id
_entity_poly.type
_entity_poly.pdbx_seq_one_letter_code
_entity_poly.pdbx_strand_id
1 'polypeptide(L)'
;MDWEYTYRAATARHRPTGLVFRIAYNSTALGWVTSLEGERLPSVEAAHVAALRDELHQLVHDAHTQRRVSELLHGPYNGDYSHVAAILSRQTRKKVSVRTLQAWMMPAGRPSSRRCPEWALLALEQYLASNPRAPADWQETSSILHSTPSGQTLAFHTQLRDQRSLQLAEAEIAEEEATLHKWRSADLMELAQRLTEMEISSRRATSNHADMIGQIVALTRSCATFEEFRAQLDEALRRKLDLDYTVRQIVSDLRKGRGEFASPDGTLPE
;
A
#
# COMPACT_ATOMS: atom_id res chain seq x y z
N MET A 1 8.87 -16.69 -7.19
CA MET A 1 8.29 -16.78 -8.55
C MET A 1 9.34 -17.43 -9.43
N ASP A 2 8.97 -18.53 -10.08
CA ASP A 2 9.90 -19.35 -10.87
C ASP A 2 10.15 -18.79 -12.27
N TRP A 3 9.35 -17.80 -12.68
CA TRP A 3 9.49 -17.09 -13.94
C TRP A 3 10.19 -15.74 -13.76
N GLU A 4 11.06 -15.43 -14.71
CA GLU A 4 11.57 -14.10 -14.99
C GLU A 4 10.82 -13.56 -16.21
N TYR A 5 9.75 -12.81 -15.96
CA TYR A 5 8.90 -12.21 -16.98
C TYR A 5 8.34 -10.89 -16.49
N THR A 6 8.35 -9.89 -17.38
CA THR A 6 7.67 -8.62 -17.20
C THR A 6 6.58 -8.50 -18.26
N TYR A 7 5.38 -8.07 -17.88
CA TYR A 7 4.26 -7.97 -18.82
C TYR A 7 4.60 -7.16 -20.08
N ARG A 8 4.30 -7.71 -21.27
CA ARG A 8 4.70 -7.26 -22.63
C ARG A 8 6.16 -7.53 -23.04
N ALA A 9 6.97 -8.19 -22.22
CA ALA A 9 8.24 -8.70 -22.69
C ALA A 9 8.01 -9.73 -23.81
N ALA A 10 8.83 -9.66 -24.86
CA ALA A 10 8.76 -10.62 -25.97
C ALA A 10 9.24 -12.01 -25.58
N THR A 11 9.91 -12.14 -24.43
CA THR A 11 10.45 -13.38 -23.91
C THR A 11 10.23 -13.51 -22.41
N ALA A 12 10.21 -14.74 -21.93
CA ALA A 12 10.20 -15.10 -20.52
C ALA A 12 11.18 -16.24 -20.28
N ARG A 13 11.87 -16.21 -19.12
CA ARG A 13 12.80 -17.27 -18.73
C ARG A 13 12.28 -18.01 -17.52
N HIS A 14 12.24 -19.34 -17.59
CA HIS A 14 11.99 -20.17 -16.43
C HIS A 14 13.29 -20.34 -15.64
N ARG A 15 13.37 -19.79 -14.42
CA ARG A 15 14.61 -19.74 -13.62
C ARG A 15 15.17 -21.14 -13.33
N PRO A 16 14.36 -22.14 -12.92
CA PRO A 16 14.88 -23.47 -12.59
C PRO A 16 15.48 -24.22 -13.78
N THR A 17 14.84 -24.17 -14.96
CA THR A 17 15.29 -24.94 -16.14
C THR A 17 16.17 -24.13 -17.09
N GLY A 18 16.20 -22.81 -16.94
CA GLY A 18 16.90 -21.90 -17.85
C GLY A 18 16.25 -21.74 -19.23
N LEU A 19 15.15 -22.44 -19.52
CA LEU A 19 14.45 -22.38 -20.80
C LEU A 19 13.88 -20.98 -21.04
N VAL A 20 13.98 -20.52 -22.28
CA VAL A 20 13.44 -19.22 -22.73
C VAL A 20 12.27 -19.48 -23.65
N PHE A 21 11.18 -18.76 -23.43
CA PHE A 21 9.97 -18.83 -24.24
C PHE A 21 9.72 -17.47 -24.86
N ARG A 22 9.42 -17.46 -26.16
CA ARG A 22 8.94 -16.29 -26.89
C ARG A 22 7.44 -16.13 -26.69
N ILE A 23 7.02 -14.90 -26.46
CA ILE A 23 5.64 -14.47 -26.24
C ILE A 23 5.26 -13.49 -27.34
N ALA A 24 4.19 -13.77 -28.06
CA ALA A 24 3.67 -12.89 -29.11
C ALA A 24 2.16 -12.73 -28.97
N TYR A 25 1.67 -11.52 -29.18
CA TYR A 25 0.22 -11.29 -29.30
C TYR A 25 -0.22 -11.63 -30.72
N ASN A 26 -1.15 -12.56 -30.85
CA ASN A 26 -1.82 -12.89 -32.09
C ASN A 26 -3.08 -12.04 -32.24
N SER A 27 -3.01 -11.02 -33.08
CA SER A 27 -4.15 -10.13 -33.37
C SER A 27 -5.25 -10.80 -34.19
N THR A 28 -4.94 -11.87 -34.92
CA THR A 28 -5.90 -12.58 -35.79
C THR A 28 -6.80 -13.53 -35.00
N ALA A 29 -6.25 -14.25 -34.02
CA ALA A 29 -7.00 -15.14 -33.13
C ALA A 29 -7.32 -14.49 -31.77
N LEU A 30 -7.02 -13.20 -31.59
CA LEU A 30 -7.15 -12.44 -30.33
C LEU A 30 -6.64 -13.23 -29.11
N GLY A 31 -5.33 -13.38 -28.98
CA GLY A 31 -4.75 -14.10 -27.85
C GLY A 31 -3.22 -14.07 -27.81
N TRP A 32 -2.64 -14.66 -26.77
CA TRP A 32 -1.18 -14.76 -26.63
C TRP A 32 -0.68 -16.12 -27.10
N VAL A 33 0.37 -16.13 -27.90
CA VAL A 33 1.06 -17.35 -28.34
C VAL A 33 2.38 -17.44 -27.60
N THR A 34 2.62 -18.58 -26.96
CA THR A 34 3.87 -18.91 -26.27
C THR A 34 4.56 -20.04 -27.01
N SER A 35 5.84 -19.87 -27.31
CA SER A 35 6.65 -20.86 -28.04
C SER A 35 8.03 -20.94 -27.44
N LEU A 36 8.62 -22.14 -27.40
CA LEU A 36 10.00 -22.29 -26.94
C LEU A 36 10.94 -21.57 -27.90
N GLU A 37 11.87 -20.80 -27.35
CA GLU A 37 12.94 -20.16 -28.10
C GLU A 37 14.21 -21.03 -28.02
N GLY A 38 14.71 -21.44 -29.18
CA GLY A 38 15.88 -22.33 -29.27
C GLY A 38 15.55 -23.82 -29.11
N GLU A 39 16.58 -24.63 -28.94
CA GLU A 39 16.45 -26.09 -28.82
C GLU A 39 16.08 -26.52 -27.41
N ARG A 40 15.26 -27.58 -27.32
CA ARG A 40 14.94 -28.23 -26.05
C ARG A 40 16.22 -28.85 -25.47
N LEU A 41 16.52 -28.52 -24.21
CA LEU A 41 17.60 -29.18 -23.47
C LEU A 41 17.34 -30.69 -23.37
N PRO A 42 18.33 -31.57 -23.64
CA PRO A 42 18.15 -33.02 -23.57
C PRO A 42 17.68 -33.53 -22.21
N SER A 43 18.01 -32.79 -21.14
CA SER A 43 17.62 -33.07 -19.75
C SER A 43 16.15 -32.77 -19.44
N VAL A 44 15.42 -32.11 -20.34
CA VAL A 44 14.03 -31.69 -20.11
C VAL A 44 13.09 -32.44 -21.05
N GLU A 45 12.16 -33.20 -20.48
CA GLU A 45 11.16 -33.94 -21.25
C GLU A 45 10.20 -33.02 -22.02
N ALA A 46 9.71 -33.47 -23.17
CA ALA A 46 8.78 -32.69 -24.00
C ALA A 46 7.47 -32.37 -23.25
N ALA A 47 6.98 -33.30 -22.42
CA ALA A 47 5.80 -33.08 -21.59
C ALA A 47 6.02 -31.95 -20.57
N HIS A 48 7.23 -31.85 -20.00
CA HIS A 48 7.57 -30.77 -19.08
C HIS A 48 7.63 -29.41 -19.79
N VAL A 49 8.21 -29.36 -21.00
CA VAL A 49 8.20 -28.13 -21.82
C VAL A 49 6.77 -27.67 -22.12
N ALA A 50 5.86 -28.61 -22.45
CA ALA A 50 4.46 -28.30 -22.69
C ALA A 50 3.78 -27.73 -21.43
N ALA A 51 4.00 -28.34 -20.27
CA ALA A 51 3.47 -27.84 -18.99
C ALA A 51 3.97 -26.43 -18.66
N LEU A 52 5.28 -26.16 -18.83
CA LEU A 52 5.85 -24.82 -18.63
C LEU A 52 5.27 -23.79 -19.60
N ARG A 53 5.04 -24.18 -20.86
CA ARG A 53 4.41 -23.31 -21.85
C ARG A 53 2.99 -22.93 -21.44
N ASP A 54 2.21 -23.89 -20.95
CA ASP A 54 0.83 -23.69 -20.54
C ASP A 54 0.76 -22.85 -19.26
N GLU A 55 1.67 -23.07 -18.31
CA GLU A 55 1.86 -22.22 -17.13
C GLU A 55 2.18 -20.77 -17.52
N LEU A 56 3.15 -20.57 -18.42
CA LEU A 56 3.50 -19.24 -18.91
C LEU A 56 2.33 -18.58 -19.62
N HIS A 57 1.58 -19.33 -20.44
CA HIS A 57 0.39 -18.82 -21.11
C HIS A 57 -0.63 -18.30 -20.08
N GLN A 58 -0.88 -19.06 -19.01
CA GLN A 58 -1.78 -18.64 -17.94
C GLN A 58 -1.27 -17.39 -17.21
N LEU A 59 0.04 -17.32 -16.95
CA LEU A 59 0.68 -16.19 -16.30
C LEU A 59 0.56 -14.91 -17.15
N VAL A 60 0.80 -15.00 -18.45
CA VAL A 60 0.66 -13.88 -19.40
C VAL A 60 -0.79 -13.41 -19.46
N HIS A 61 -1.74 -14.35 -19.54
CA HIS A 61 -3.16 -14.06 -19.55
C HIS A 61 -3.62 -13.37 -18.25
N ASP A 62 -3.19 -13.85 -17.09
CA ASP A 62 -3.56 -13.27 -15.80
C ASP A 62 -2.99 -11.86 -15.63
N ALA A 63 -1.73 -11.64 -16.05
CA ALA A 63 -1.12 -10.32 -16.06
C ALA A 63 -1.85 -9.35 -17.01
N HIS A 64 -2.31 -9.84 -18.17
CA HIS A 64 -3.13 -9.05 -19.09
C HIS A 64 -4.46 -8.64 -18.45
N THR A 65 -5.19 -9.60 -17.91
CA THR A 65 -6.50 -9.40 -17.29
C THR A 65 -6.40 -8.44 -16.10
N GLN A 66 -5.45 -8.66 -15.20
CA GLN A 66 -5.20 -7.77 -14.06
C GLN A 66 -4.92 -6.34 -14.53
N ARG A 67 -4.06 -6.16 -15.53
CA ARG A 67 -3.73 -4.84 -16.07
C ARG A 67 -4.94 -4.16 -16.70
N ARG A 68 -5.72 -4.86 -17.52
CA ARG A 68 -6.90 -4.29 -18.16
C ARG A 68 -7.94 -3.86 -17.13
N VAL A 69 -8.19 -4.67 -16.12
CA VAL A 69 -9.05 -4.28 -14.99
C VAL A 69 -8.49 -3.08 -14.25
N SER A 70 -7.16 -3.02 -14.03
CA SER A 70 -6.50 -1.86 -13.41
C SER A 70 -6.65 -0.58 -14.25
N GLU A 71 -6.53 -0.68 -15.58
CA GLU A 71 -6.74 0.45 -16.50
C GLU A 71 -8.19 0.96 -16.44
N LEU A 72 -9.17 0.06 -16.37
CA LEU A 72 -10.59 0.43 -16.22
C LEU A 72 -10.89 1.03 -14.84
N LEU A 73 -10.23 0.54 -13.80
CA LEU A 73 -10.38 1.04 -12.43
C LEU A 73 -9.78 2.43 -12.25
N HIS A 74 -8.55 2.65 -12.74
CA HIS A 74 -7.83 3.91 -12.53
C HIS A 74 -8.09 4.98 -13.59
N GLY A 75 -8.49 4.58 -14.81
CA GLY A 75 -8.82 5.54 -15.87
C GLY A 75 -10.21 6.15 -15.66
N PRO A 76 -11.29 5.49 -16.10
CA PRO A 76 -12.67 5.98 -15.95
C PRO A 76 -13.09 6.36 -14.53
N TYR A 77 -12.68 5.57 -13.53
CA TYR A 77 -13.18 5.69 -12.15
C TYR A 77 -12.17 6.27 -11.16
N ASN A 78 -11.02 6.79 -11.63
CA ASN A 78 -9.99 7.44 -10.81
C ASN A 78 -9.54 6.64 -9.56
N GLY A 79 -9.57 5.31 -9.65
CA GLY A 79 -9.18 4.44 -8.54
C GLY A 79 -10.19 4.38 -7.39
N ASP A 80 -11.48 4.57 -7.67
CA ASP A 80 -12.56 4.29 -6.71
C ASP A 80 -12.93 2.79 -6.72
N TYR A 81 -12.32 2.04 -5.81
CA TYR A 81 -12.57 0.60 -5.68
C TYR A 81 -13.97 0.32 -5.14
N SER A 82 -14.54 1.20 -4.31
CA SER A 82 -15.91 1.03 -3.77
C SER A 82 -16.94 1.06 -4.90
N HIS A 83 -16.83 2.03 -5.79
CA HIS A 83 -17.72 2.18 -6.94
C HIS A 83 -17.61 1.00 -7.90
N VAL A 84 -16.38 0.61 -8.26
CA VAL A 84 -16.14 -0.52 -9.17
C VAL A 84 -16.60 -1.85 -8.56
N ALA A 85 -16.39 -2.06 -7.25
CA ALA A 85 -16.90 -3.25 -6.56
C ALA A 85 -18.43 -3.30 -6.58
N ALA A 86 -19.10 -2.16 -6.45
CA ALA A 86 -20.55 -2.06 -6.57
C ALA A 86 -21.06 -2.36 -7.98
N ILE A 87 -20.38 -1.84 -9.03
CA ILE A 87 -20.70 -2.17 -10.43
C ILE A 87 -20.59 -3.68 -10.65
N LEU A 88 -19.45 -4.29 -10.31
CA LEU A 88 -19.21 -5.72 -10.50
C LEU A 88 -20.23 -6.57 -9.74
N SER A 89 -20.53 -6.20 -8.49
CA SER A 89 -21.50 -6.94 -7.68
C SER A 89 -22.90 -6.89 -8.29
N ARG A 90 -23.31 -5.73 -8.81
CA ARG A 90 -24.62 -5.56 -9.47
C ARG A 90 -24.70 -6.32 -10.79
N GLN A 91 -23.67 -6.20 -11.64
CA GLN A 91 -23.66 -6.81 -12.96
C GLN A 91 -23.58 -8.34 -12.91
N THR A 92 -22.79 -8.88 -11.99
CA THR A 92 -22.50 -10.31 -11.96
C THR A 92 -23.30 -11.07 -10.89
N ARG A 93 -23.99 -10.35 -10.00
CA ARG A 93 -24.62 -10.88 -8.77
C ARG A 93 -23.65 -11.61 -7.83
N LYS A 94 -22.34 -11.46 -8.04
CA LYS A 94 -21.29 -12.00 -7.15
C LYS A 94 -21.01 -11.00 -6.04
N LYS A 95 -20.57 -11.49 -4.88
CA LYS A 95 -20.14 -10.62 -3.77
C LYS A 95 -18.72 -10.14 -4.03
N VAL A 96 -18.59 -8.93 -4.59
CA VAL A 96 -17.29 -8.29 -4.80
C VAL A 96 -17.15 -7.13 -3.82
N SER A 97 -16.13 -7.19 -2.97
CA SER A 97 -15.79 -6.10 -2.04
C SER A 97 -14.57 -5.33 -2.51
N VAL A 98 -14.35 -4.15 -1.94
CA VAL A 98 -13.11 -3.38 -2.08
C VAL A 98 -11.89 -4.26 -1.83
N ARG A 99 -11.89 -5.04 -0.73
CA ARG A 99 -10.82 -5.99 -0.39
C ARG A 99 -10.57 -7.03 -1.49
N THR A 100 -11.62 -7.45 -2.19
CA THR A 100 -11.51 -8.41 -3.30
C THR A 100 -10.76 -7.78 -4.47
N LEU A 101 -11.13 -6.55 -4.84
CA LEU A 101 -10.44 -5.79 -5.88
C LEU A 101 -8.98 -5.50 -5.52
N GLN A 102 -8.72 -5.07 -4.28
CA GLN A 102 -7.36 -4.88 -3.80
C GLN A 102 -6.55 -6.16 -3.91
N ALA A 103 -7.07 -7.29 -3.45
CA ALA A 103 -6.39 -8.59 -3.55
C ALA A 103 -6.03 -8.95 -5.00
N TRP A 104 -6.89 -8.59 -5.96
CA TRP A 104 -6.60 -8.75 -7.38
C TRP A 104 -5.52 -7.81 -7.89
N MET A 105 -5.40 -6.59 -7.35
CA MET A 105 -4.41 -5.59 -7.77
C MET A 105 -3.07 -5.74 -7.02
N MET A 106 -2.99 -6.61 -6.02
CA MET A 106 -1.76 -6.87 -5.28
C MET A 106 -0.71 -7.59 -6.14
N PRO A 107 0.59 -7.23 -6.00
CA PRO A 107 1.67 -7.96 -6.65
C PRO A 107 1.61 -9.47 -6.37
N ALA A 108 1.91 -10.27 -7.39
CA ALA A 108 1.95 -11.72 -7.27
C ALA A 108 2.99 -12.16 -6.21
N GLY A 109 2.68 -13.26 -5.51
CA GLY A 109 3.53 -13.81 -4.45
C GLY A 109 3.31 -13.20 -3.06
N ARG A 110 2.47 -12.17 -2.93
CA ARG A 110 2.04 -11.68 -1.62
C ARG A 110 0.94 -12.56 -1.00
N PRO A 111 0.91 -12.76 0.32
CA PRO A 111 -0.11 -13.59 0.99
C PRO A 111 -1.55 -13.15 0.68
N SER A 112 -1.80 -11.85 0.57
CA SER A 112 -3.11 -11.29 0.23
C SER A 112 -3.43 -11.29 -1.27
N SER A 113 -2.46 -11.59 -2.14
CA SER A 113 -2.66 -11.58 -3.60
C SER A 113 -3.62 -12.68 -4.03
N ARG A 114 -4.53 -12.33 -4.93
CA ARG A 114 -5.47 -13.27 -5.56
C ARG A 114 -5.49 -13.01 -7.06
N ARG A 115 -5.71 -14.06 -7.84
CA ARG A 115 -5.86 -13.96 -9.30
C ARG A 115 -7.05 -13.07 -9.64
N CYS A 116 -6.85 -12.10 -10.53
CA CYS A 116 -7.95 -11.32 -11.12
C CYS A 116 -8.69 -12.19 -12.15
N PRO A 117 -9.98 -12.48 -11.95
CA PRO A 117 -10.68 -13.40 -12.83
C PRO A 117 -11.15 -12.69 -14.11
N GLU A 118 -11.12 -13.41 -15.24
CA GLU A 118 -11.51 -12.90 -16.56
C GLU A 118 -12.94 -12.36 -16.60
N TRP A 119 -13.88 -12.99 -15.87
CA TRP A 119 -15.26 -12.51 -15.81
C TRP A 119 -15.37 -11.07 -15.27
N ALA A 120 -14.43 -10.63 -14.42
CA ALA A 120 -14.46 -9.27 -13.89
C ALA A 120 -14.12 -8.24 -14.98
N LEU A 121 -13.16 -8.57 -15.86
CA LEU A 121 -12.84 -7.76 -17.02
C LEU A 121 -14.05 -7.67 -17.95
N LEU A 122 -14.60 -8.82 -18.35
CA LEU A 122 -15.74 -8.89 -19.26
C LEU A 122 -16.96 -8.12 -18.72
N ALA A 123 -17.25 -8.24 -17.42
CA ALA A 123 -18.37 -7.52 -16.81
C ALA A 123 -18.17 -6.00 -16.81
N LEU A 124 -16.95 -5.51 -16.58
CA LEU A 124 -16.66 -4.07 -16.62
C LEU A 124 -16.72 -3.51 -18.04
N GLU A 125 -16.15 -4.23 -19.01
CA GLU A 125 -16.21 -3.82 -20.41
C GLU A 125 -17.65 -3.81 -20.92
N GLN A 126 -18.45 -4.83 -20.58
CA GLN A 126 -19.88 -4.88 -20.93
C GLN A 126 -20.67 -3.76 -20.26
N TYR A 127 -20.38 -3.44 -18.99
CA TYR A 127 -21.02 -2.34 -18.29
C TYR A 127 -20.77 -1.00 -18.98
N LEU A 128 -19.52 -0.73 -19.36
CA LEU A 128 -19.12 0.50 -20.06
C LEU A 128 -19.72 0.58 -21.46
N ALA A 129 -19.73 -0.52 -22.21
CA ALA A 129 -20.39 -0.57 -23.51
C ALA A 129 -21.90 -0.29 -23.40
N SER A 130 -22.55 -0.79 -22.35
CA SER A 130 -23.99 -0.60 -22.12
C SER A 130 -24.32 0.75 -21.48
N ASN A 131 -23.35 1.39 -20.82
CA ASN A 131 -23.52 2.67 -20.11
C ASN A 131 -22.34 3.61 -20.45
N PRO A 132 -22.23 4.11 -21.70
CA PRO A 132 -21.07 4.90 -22.12
C PRO A 132 -20.88 6.20 -21.33
N ARG A 133 -21.96 6.74 -20.75
CA ARG A 133 -21.94 7.95 -19.91
C ARG A 133 -21.62 7.69 -18.44
N ALA A 134 -21.66 6.44 -17.97
CA ALA A 134 -21.47 6.14 -16.55
C ALA A 134 -20.17 6.71 -15.95
N PRO A 135 -19.01 6.70 -16.65
CA PRO A 135 -17.81 7.37 -16.15
C PRO A 135 -17.96 8.88 -15.99
N ALA A 136 -18.58 9.56 -16.96
CA ALA A 136 -18.79 11.00 -16.91
C ALA A 136 -19.79 11.38 -15.81
N ASP A 137 -20.90 10.65 -15.72
CA ASP A 137 -21.91 10.85 -14.68
C ASP A 137 -21.31 10.63 -13.27
N TRP A 138 -20.43 9.63 -13.13
CA TRP A 138 -19.69 9.37 -11.91
C TRP A 138 -18.71 10.50 -11.58
N GLN A 139 -17.98 11.01 -12.57
CA GLN A 139 -17.04 12.13 -12.37
C GLN A 139 -17.77 13.41 -11.95
N GLU A 140 -18.92 13.71 -12.54
CA GLU A 140 -19.76 14.85 -12.15
C GLU A 140 -20.26 14.69 -10.70
N THR A 141 -20.82 13.53 -10.38
CA THR A 141 -21.29 13.22 -9.02
C THR A 141 -20.17 13.31 -7.99
N SER A 142 -19.00 12.76 -8.32
CA SER A 142 -17.81 12.82 -7.46
C SER A 142 -17.34 14.25 -7.28
N SER A 143 -17.31 15.05 -8.35
CA SER A 143 -16.89 16.46 -8.30
C SER A 143 -17.78 17.28 -7.37
N ILE A 144 -19.10 17.02 -7.36
CA ILE A 144 -20.03 17.64 -6.42
C ILE A 144 -19.68 17.23 -4.98
N LEU A 145 -19.42 15.95 -4.72
CA LEU A 145 -19.00 15.48 -3.40
C LEU A 145 -17.72 16.20 -2.95
N HIS A 146 -16.72 16.28 -3.83
CA HIS A 146 -15.45 16.96 -3.57
C HIS A 146 -15.54 18.50 -3.51
N SER A 147 -16.66 19.11 -3.85
CA SER A 147 -16.84 20.57 -3.74
C SER A 147 -17.01 21.06 -2.31
N THR A 148 -17.26 20.14 -1.36
CA THR A 148 -17.45 20.46 0.07
C THR A 148 -16.26 19.96 0.91
N PRO A 149 -15.88 20.67 1.99
CA PRO A 149 -14.80 20.20 2.88
C PRO A 149 -15.07 18.82 3.48
N SER A 150 -16.33 18.52 3.83
CA SER A 150 -16.74 17.22 4.36
C SER A 150 -16.61 16.11 3.32
N GLY A 151 -17.02 16.35 2.07
CA GLY A 151 -16.88 15.37 0.99
C GLY A 151 -15.42 15.15 0.56
N GLN A 152 -14.56 16.18 0.60
CA GLN A 152 -13.11 16.02 0.41
C GLN A 152 -12.51 15.10 1.48
N THR A 153 -12.87 15.33 2.75
CA THR A 153 -12.41 14.51 3.88
C THR A 153 -12.88 13.05 3.73
N LEU A 154 -14.17 12.85 3.42
CA LEU A 154 -14.73 11.52 3.20
C LEU A 154 -14.05 10.78 2.05
N ALA A 155 -13.82 11.47 0.93
CA ALA A 155 -13.19 10.87 -0.23
C ALA A 155 -11.72 10.54 0.03
N PHE A 156 -10.98 11.40 0.74
CA PHE A 156 -9.61 11.11 1.17
C PHE A 156 -9.54 9.84 2.05
N HIS A 157 -10.41 9.74 3.05
CA HIS A 157 -10.48 8.54 3.90
C HIS A 157 -10.88 7.29 3.12
N THR A 158 -11.86 7.42 2.21
CA THR A 158 -12.30 6.32 1.36
C THR A 158 -11.17 5.87 0.45
N GLN A 159 -10.47 6.79 -0.21
CA GLN A 159 -9.34 6.50 -1.07
C GLN A 159 -8.21 5.78 -0.31
N LEU A 160 -7.82 6.26 0.87
CA LEU A 160 -6.80 5.61 1.69
C LEU A 160 -7.21 4.18 2.09
N ARG A 161 -8.43 4.02 2.59
CA ARG A 161 -9.00 2.70 2.95
C ARG A 161 -9.06 1.78 1.74
N ASP A 162 -9.46 2.31 0.59
CA ASP A 162 -9.80 1.54 -0.60
C ASP A 162 -8.58 1.19 -1.45
N GLN A 163 -7.48 1.94 -1.34
CA GLN A 163 -6.26 1.66 -2.09
C GLN A 163 -5.22 0.87 -1.29
N ARG A 164 -5.19 1.01 0.04
CA ARG A 164 -4.05 0.52 0.84
C ARG A 164 -4.39 -0.38 2.03
N SER A 165 -5.66 -0.64 2.35
CA SER A 165 -5.98 -1.41 3.58
C SER A 165 -5.35 -2.81 3.63
N LEU A 166 -5.30 -3.57 2.52
CA LEU A 166 -4.58 -4.84 2.50
C LEU A 166 -3.06 -4.69 2.66
N GLN A 167 -2.47 -3.67 2.05
CA GLN A 167 -1.02 -3.41 2.19
C GLN A 167 -0.65 -3.00 3.61
N LEU A 168 -1.49 -2.18 4.25
CA LEU A 168 -1.33 -1.78 5.64
C LEU A 168 -1.47 -2.99 6.58
N ALA A 169 -2.46 -3.86 6.35
CA ALA A 169 -2.62 -5.07 7.14
C ALA A 169 -1.43 -6.05 6.98
N GLU A 170 -0.90 -6.22 5.76
CA GLU A 170 0.33 -7.00 5.56
C GLU A 170 1.54 -6.39 6.26
N ALA A 171 1.67 -5.06 6.25
CA ALA A 171 2.75 -4.36 6.92
C ALA A 171 2.65 -4.49 8.45
N GLU A 172 1.44 -4.39 9.00
CA GLU A 172 1.15 -4.58 10.43
C GLU A 172 1.53 -6.00 10.89
N ILE A 173 1.08 -7.03 10.16
CA ILE A 173 1.46 -8.43 10.45
C ILE A 173 2.99 -8.59 10.40
N ALA A 174 3.65 -8.04 9.39
CA ALA A 174 5.11 -8.13 9.25
C ALA A 174 5.85 -7.42 10.40
N GLU A 175 5.35 -6.27 10.86
CA GLU A 175 5.91 -5.54 12.00
C GLU A 175 5.72 -6.30 13.32
N GLU A 176 4.55 -6.91 13.52
CA GLU A 176 4.28 -7.77 14.67
C GLU A 176 5.20 -8.99 14.68
N GLU A 177 5.32 -9.68 13.55
CA GLU A 177 6.20 -10.85 13.41
C GLU A 177 7.67 -10.48 13.63
N ALA A 178 8.12 -9.36 13.06
CA ALA A 178 9.47 -8.84 13.26
C ALA A 178 9.71 -8.51 14.73
N THR A 179 8.75 -7.87 15.39
CA THR A 179 8.82 -7.54 16.81
C THR A 179 8.90 -8.81 17.65
N LEU A 180 8.01 -9.79 17.42
CA LEU A 180 8.03 -11.08 18.12
C LEU A 180 9.35 -11.81 17.94
N HIS A 181 9.88 -11.86 16.72
CA HIS A 181 11.18 -12.46 16.44
C HIS A 181 12.31 -11.72 17.18
N LYS A 182 12.29 -10.39 17.15
CA LYS A 182 13.24 -9.55 17.87
C LYS A 182 13.23 -9.90 19.36
N TRP A 183 12.08 -10.01 20.01
CA TRP A 183 11.98 -10.36 21.42
C TRP A 183 12.39 -11.81 21.73
N ARG A 184 12.01 -12.77 20.88
CA ARG A 184 12.35 -14.20 21.09
C ARG A 184 13.85 -14.50 20.90
N SER A 185 14.55 -13.70 20.11
CA SER A 185 15.98 -13.88 19.81
C SER A 185 16.92 -13.16 20.79
N ALA A 186 16.38 -12.30 21.66
CA ALA A 186 17.17 -11.52 22.60
C ALA A 186 17.67 -12.37 23.78
N ASP A 187 18.91 -12.13 24.22
CA ASP A 187 19.39 -12.65 25.49
C ASP A 187 18.80 -11.87 26.69
N LEU A 188 19.08 -12.34 27.91
CA LEU A 188 18.53 -11.73 29.14
C LEU A 188 18.97 -10.27 29.35
N MET A 189 20.18 -9.89 28.93
CA MET A 189 20.70 -8.54 29.10
C MET A 189 20.06 -7.60 28.07
N GLU A 190 19.96 -8.04 26.82
CA GLU A 190 19.23 -7.32 25.77
C GLU A 190 17.75 -7.15 26.12
N LEU A 191 17.12 -8.17 26.70
CA LEU A 191 15.74 -8.10 27.20
C LEU A 191 15.58 -6.99 28.25
N ALA A 192 16.47 -6.94 29.24
CA ALA A 192 16.44 -5.91 30.28
C ALA A 192 16.60 -4.49 29.69
N GLN A 193 17.52 -4.31 28.74
CA GLN A 193 17.70 -3.04 28.05
C GLN A 193 16.44 -2.65 27.27
N ARG A 194 15.88 -3.57 26.47
CA ARG A 194 14.70 -3.29 25.64
C ARG A 194 13.45 -3.01 26.48
N LEU A 195 13.26 -3.68 27.60
CA LEU A 195 12.19 -3.39 28.56
C LEU A 195 12.33 -1.98 29.12
N THR A 196 13.56 -1.58 29.48
CA THR A 196 13.84 -0.23 29.98
C THR A 196 13.58 0.83 28.90
N GLU A 197 14.04 0.60 27.67
CA GLU A 197 13.78 1.49 26.54
C GLU A 197 12.27 1.63 26.27
N MET A 198 11.53 0.53 26.30
CA MET A 198 10.08 0.50 26.12
C MET A 198 9.35 1.24 27.24
N GLU A 199 9.78 1.07 28.50
CA GLU A 199 9.20 1.80 29.63
C GLU A 199 9.41 3.31 29.48
N ILE A 200 10.64 3.72 29.14
CA ILE A 200 10.98 5.12 28.89
C ILE A 200 10.16 5.69 27.73
N SER A 201 10.06 4.98 26.60
CA SER A 201 9.32 5.44 25.44
C SER A 201 7.82 5.51 25.71
N SER A 202 7.25 4.51 26.39
CA SER A 202 5.84 4.48 26.76
C SER A 202 5.50 5.63 27.69
N ARG A 203 6.29 5.86 28.73
CA ARG A 203 6.07 6.95 29.68
C ARG A 203 6.11 8.32 28.99
N ARG A 204 7.09 8.53 28.11
CA ARG A 204 7.18 9.76 27.29
C ARG A 204 5.97 9.93 26.39
N ALA A 205 5.54 8.89 25.69
CA ALA A 205 4.35 8.94 24.85
C ALA A 205 3.09 9.27 25.66
N THR A 206 2.90 8.65 26.82
CA THR A 206 1.78 8.93 27.73
C THR A 206 1.78 10.38 28.21
N SER A 207 2.92 10.90 28.67
CA SER A 207 3.05 12.31 29.05
C SER A 207 2.75 13.24 27.87
N ASN A 208 3.30 12.94 26.69
CA ASN A 208 3.06 13.74 25.49
C ASN A 208 1.58 13.77 25.11
N HIS A 209 0.88 12.64 25.18
CA HIS A 209 -0.56 12.58 24.92
C HIS A 209 -1.37 13.32 25.99
N ALA A 210 -1.03 13.17 27.27
CA ALA A 210 -1.71 13.87 28.36
C ALA A 210 -1.60 15.39 28.21
N ASP A 211 -0.42 15.90 27.86
CA ASP A 211 -0.21 17.31 27.58
C ASP A 211 -0.99 17.81 26.36
N MET A 212 -1.04 17.02 25.28
CA MET A 212 -1.86 17.37 24.08
C MET A 212 -3.34 17.44 24.43
N ILE A 213 -3.86 16.45 25.17
CA ILE A 213 -5.25 16.43 25.61
C ILE A 213 -5.52 17.64 26.51
N GLY A 214 -4.61 17.95 27.44
CA GLY A 214 -4.71 19.13 28.31
C GLY A 214 -4.79 20.44 27.51
N GLN A 215 -3.95 20.61 26.49
CA GLN A 215 -3.99 21.76 25.59
C GLN A 215 -5.30 21.85 24.80
N ILE A 216 -5.75 20.73 24.21
CA ILE A 216 -7.03 20.68 23.49
C ILE A 216 -8.16 21.10 24.42
N VAL A 217 -8.25 20.54 25.63
CA VAL A 217 -9.28 20.88 26.62
C VAL A 217 -9.21 22.34 27.04
N ALA A 218 -8.01 22.89 27.25
CA ALA A 218 -7.84 24.30 27.59
C ALA A 218 -8.33 25.22 26.46
N LEU A 219 -7.90 24.94 25.22
CA LEU A 219 -8.30 25.72 24.04
C LEU A 219 -9.80 25.62 23.77
N THR A 220 -10.41 24.44 23.94
CA THR A 220 -11.87 24.28 23.82
C THR A 220 -12.64 25.16 24.82
N ARG A 221 -12.07 25.45 25.98
CA ARG A 221 -12.70 26.31 27.01
C ARG A 221 -12.43 27.80 26.80
N SER A 222 -11.29 28.16 26.20
CA SER A 222 -10.85 29.56 26.09
C SER A 222 -11.18 30.22 24.76
N CYS A 223 -11.25 29.46 23.67
CA CYS A 223 -11.54 30.01 22.34
C CYS A 223 -13.04 30.25 22.19
N ALA A 224 -13.42 31.42 21.67
CA ALA A 224 -14.81 31.79 21.47
C ALA A 224 -15.40 31.19 20.18
N THR A 225 -14.53 30.82 19.23
CA THR A 225 -14.92 30.30 17.92
C THR A 225 -14.08 29.07 17.53
N PHE A 226 -14.62 28.25 16.63
CA PHE A 226 -13.90 27.09 16.08
C PHE A 226 -12.65 27.52 15.28
N GLU A 227 -12.71 28.66 14.61
CA GLU A 227 -11.61 29.17 13.78
C GLU A 227 -10.42 29.61 14.63
N GLU A 228 -10.71 30.25 15.76
CA GLU A 228 -9.72 30.59 16.76
C GLU A 228 -9.11 29.33 17.40
N PHE A 229 -9.94 28.35 17.76
CA PHE A 229 -9.49 27.06 18.29
C PHE A 229 -8.54 26.36 17.31
N ARG A 230 -8.89 26.29 16.03
CA ARG A 230 -8.07 25.64 14.99
C ARG A 230 -6.72 26.33 14.83
N ALA A 231 -6.71 27.66 14.76
CA ALA A 231 -5.46 28.42 14.60
C ALA A 231 -4.54 28.25 15.82
N GLN A 232 -5.08 28.31 17.03
CA GLN A 232 -4.29 28.14 18.25
C GLN A 232 -3.83 26.70 18.46
N LEU A 233 -4.64 25.70 18.07
CA LEU A 233 -4.24 24.29 18.12
C LEU A 233 -3.08 24.00 17.17
N ASP A 234 -3.12 24.50 15.93
CA ASP A 234 -2.03 24.30 14.96
C ASP A 234 -0.71 24.91 15.47
N GLU A 235 -0.76 26.14 16.00
CA GLU A 235 0.39 26.81 16.59
C GLU A 235 0.94 26.04 17.82
N ALA A 236 0.05 25.57 18.69
CA ALA A 236 0.44 24.79 19.87
C ALA A 236 1.13 23.46 19.49
N LEU A 237 0.60 22.77 18.47
CA LEU A 237 1.19 21.54 17.95
C LEU A 237 2.57 21.78 17.36
N ARG A 238 2.76 22.85 16.56
CA ARG A 238 4.07 23.22 15.99
C ARG A 238 5.10 23.52 17.08
N ARG A 239 4.76 24.39 18.04
CA ARG A 239 5.66 24.74 19.15
C ARG A 239 6.06 23.51 19.97
N LYS A 240 5.13 22.58 20.18
CA LYS A 240 5.42 21.34 20.89
C LYS A 240 6.40 20.46 20.11
N LEU A 241 6.22 20.30 18.79
CA LEU A 241 7.15 19.55 17.96
C LEU A 241 8.57 20.15 17.99
N ASP A 242 8.69 21.47 17.92
CA ASP A 242 9.97 22.18 18.00
C ASP A 242 10.64 22.02 19.37
N LEU A 243 9.85 22.13 20.45
CA LEU A 243 10.35 21.90 21.81
C LEU A 243 10.82 20.46 22.00
N ASP A 244 10.03 19.48 21.57
CA ASP A 244 10.37 18.06 21.66
C ASP A 244 11.63 17.72 20.86
N TYR A 245 11.84 18.38 19.71
CA TYR A 245 13.09 18.26 18.94
C TYR A 245 14.27 18.85 19.73
N THR A 246 14.12 20.07 20.24
CA THR A 246 15.15 20.77 21.03
C THR A 246 15.57 19.97 22.26
N VAL A 247 14.59 19.49 23.04
CA VAL A 247 14.85 18.67 24.24
C VAL A 247 15.56 17.37 23.88
N ARG A 248 15.18 16.70 22.77
CA ARG A 248 15.87 15.49 22.30
C ARG A 248 17.32 15.78 21.92
N GLN A 249 17.59 16.92 21.30
CA GLN A 249 18.94 17.34 20.95
C GLN A 249 19.78 17.60 22.21
N ILE A 250 19.25 18.38 23.16
CA ILE A 250 19.89 18.64 24.46
C ILE A 250 20.20 17.33 25.20
N VAL A 251 19.25 16.39 25.28
CA VAL A 251 19.48 15.09 25.93
C VAL A 251 20.58 14.28 25.23
N SER A 252 20.64 14.33 23.89
CA SER A 252 21.72 13.68 23.13
C SER A 252 23.08 14.32 23.45
N ASP A 253 23.15 15.64 23.49
CA ASP A 253 24.40 16.36 23.69
C ASP A 253 24.91 16.24 25.13
N LEU A 254 24.01 16.26 26.12
CA LEU A 254 24.31 15.90 27.51
C LEU A 254 24.91 14.49 27.63
N ARG A 255 24.28 13.49 27.02
CA ARG A 255 24.74 12.09 27.12
C ARG A 255 26.08 11.85 26.44
N LYS A 256 26.39 12.61 25.40
CA LYS A 256 27.62 12.46 24.60
C LYS A 256 28.71 13.46 24.99
N GLY A 257 28.43 14.40 25.90
CA GLY A 257 29.35 15.48 26.25
C GLY A 257 29.73 16.34 25.05
N ARG A 258 28.73 16.81 24.28
CA ARG A 258 28.92 17.62 23.05
C ARG A 258 28.27 19.00 23.18
N GLY A 259 28.55 19.89 22.23
CA GLY A 259 28.05 21.26 22.25
C GLY A 259 28.57 22.02 23.47
N GLU A 260 27.71 22.78 24.13
CA GLU A 260 28.04 23.45 25.39
C GLU A 260 28.48 22.48 26.50
N PHE A 261 28.05 21.21 26.46
CA PHE A 261 28.37 20.22 27.47
C PHE A 261 29.75 19.55 27.26
N ALA A 262 30.49 19.93 26.22
CA ALA A 262 31.86 19.48 26.01
C ALA A 262 32.88 20.29 26.83
N SER A 263 32.52 21.52 27.23
CA SER A 263 33.37 22.42 28.01
C SER A 263 33.00 22.41 29.50
N PRO A 264 33.97 22.50 30.44
CA PRO A 264 33.69 22.60 31.88
C PRO A 264 32.86 23.82 32.27
N ASP A 265 32.92 24.90 31.49
CA ASP A 265 32.21 26.16 31.76
C ASP A 265 30.87 26.27 31.02
N GLY A 266 30.48 25.27 30.24
CA GLY A 266 29.20 25.27 29.54
C GLY A 266 29.16 26.18 28.31
N THR A 267 30.30 26.52 27.71
CA THR A 267 30.36 27.29 26.46
C THR A 267 30.58 26.41 25.23
N LEU A 268 30.15 26.87 24.06
CA LEU A 268 30.38 26.15 22.80
C LEU A 268 31.89 26.10 22.52
N PRO A 269 32.45 24.92 22.16
CA PRO A 269 33.84 24.81 21.78
C PRO A 269 34.13 25.61 20.51
N GLU A 270 35.32 26.22 20.45
CA GLU A 270 35.84 26.93 19.26
C GLU A 270 35.97 26.01 18.03
#